data_AF-A0AAV7C903-F1
#
_entry.id   AF-A0AAV7C903-F1
#
_cell.length_a   1.000
_cell.length_b   1.000
_cell.length_c   1.000
_cell.angle_alpha   90.00
_cell.angle_beta   90.00
_cell.angle_gamma   90.00
#
_symmetry.space_group_name_H-M   'P 1'
#
loop_
_entity.id
_entity.type
_entity.pdbx_description
1 polymer ?
#
loop_
_entity_poly.entity_id
_entity_poly.type
_entity_poly.pdbx_seq_one_letter_code
_entity_poly.pdbx_strand_id
1 'polypeptide(L)'
;MEYMTGPATSSQGNILCCECGVPIPPNPANMCVACLRTQVDISEGIPKQVSVHFCKQCERYLQPPGTWIQCALESRELLTLCLKKLKASLSKVRLIDAGFIWTEPHSKRLKVKLTIQKEVMNGAILQQVFVVDYVVQSQMCDDCHRVEAKDFWKAVVQVRQKVLHKKTFYYLEQIILKHRLHQNTLRVKEIHGKVYLYK
;
A
#
# COMPACT_ATOMS: atom_id res chain seq x y z
N MET A 1 -60.77 -34.83 9.64
CA MET A 1 -60.27 -33.54 10.16
C MET A 1 -58.85 -33.81 10.63
N GLU A 2 -57.90 -33.72 9.69
CA GLU A 2 -56.50 -34.05 9.92
C GLU A 2 -55.83 -32.86 10.60
N TYR A 3 -55.36 -33.05 11.82
CA TYR A 3 -54.65 -32.06 12.61
C TYR A 3 -53.18 -32.04 12.16
N MET A 4 -52.79 -30.99 11.44
CA MET A 4 -51.39 -30.74 11.11
C MET A 4 -50.64 -30.33 12.38
N THR A 5 -49.71 -31.17 12.83
CA THR A 5 -48.75 -30.85 13.88
C THR A 5 -47.80 -29.76 13.37
N GLY A 6 -47.87 -28.57 13.97
CA GLY A 6 -46.93 -27.48 13.68
C GLY A 6 -45.48 -27.89 14.02
N PRO A 7 -44.48 -27.34 13.31
CA PRO A 7 -43.08 -27.73 13.52
C PRO A 7 -42.64 -27.36 14.94
N ALA A 8 -42.04 -28.33 15.63
CA ALA A 8 -41.48 -28.13 16.97
C ALA A 8 -40.43 -27.01 16.93
N THR A 9 -40.71 -25.91 17.62
CA THR A 9 -39.73 -24.85 17.86
C THR A 9 -38.61 -25.42 18.71
N SER A 10 -37.44 -25.65 18.10
CA SER A 10 -36.22 -26.01 18.81
C SER A 10 -35.79 -24.81 19.66
N SER A 11 -36.22 -24.78 20.92
CA SER A 11 -35.70 -23.84 21.91
C SER A 11 -34.22 -24.15 22.12
N GLN A 12 -33.34 -23.35 21.53
CA GLN A 12 -31.91 -23.40 21.86
C GLN A 12 -31.79 -23.10 23.36
N GLY A 13 -31.37 -24.10 24.15
CA GLY A 13 -31.18 -23.93 25.59
C GLY A 13 -30.08 -22.90 25.85
N ASN A 14 -30.35 -21.93 26.72
CA ASN A 14 -29.35 -20.93 27.10
C ASN A 14 -28.43 -21.50 28.18
N ILE A 15 -27.14 -21.18 28.09
CA ILE A 15 -26.14 -21.43 29.15
C ILE A 15 -25.80 -20.11 29.84
N LEU A 16 -25.31 -20.16 31.08
CA LEU A 16 -24.79 -18.98 31.76
C LEU A 16 -23.31 -18.79 31.41
N CYS A 17 -22.92 -17.55 31.14
CA CYS A 17 -21.51 -17.20 30.96
C CYS A 17 -20.71 -17.51 32.24
N CYS A 18 -19.55 -18.17 32.09
CA CYS A 18 -18.74 -18.62 33.24
C CYS A 18 -18.18 -17.50 34.14
N GLU A 19 -17.99 -16.28 33.62
CA GLU A 19 -17.52 -15.13 34.41
C GLU A 19 -18.64 -14.25 34.99
N CYS A 20 -19.58 -13.81 34.15
CA CYS A 20 -20.56 -12.78 34.54
C CYS A 20 -21.98 -13.34 34.77
N GLY A 21 -22.23 -14.62 34.50
CA GLY A 21 -23.54 -15.25 34.70
C GLY A 21 -24.65 -14.81 33.74
N VAL A 22 -24.34 -14.03 32.69
CA VAL A 22 -25.34 -13.62 31.68
C VAL A 22 -25.80 -14.83 30.86
N PRO A 23 -27.12 -15.00 30.60
CA PRO A 23 -27.63 -16.06 29.74
C PRO A 23 -27.23 -15.83 28.28
N ILE A 24 -26.56 -16.81 27.68
CA ILE A 24 -26.06 -16.79 26.31
C ILE A 24 -26.45 -18.07 25.55
N PRO A 25 -26.55 -18.04 24.21
CA PRO A 25 -26.64 -19.26 23.44
C PRO A 25 -25.34 -20.08 23.61
N PRO A 26 -25.40 -21.43 23.57
CA PRO A 26 -24.23 -22.28 23.73
C PRO A 26 -23.16 -21.95 22.69
N ASN A 27 -21.96 -21.61 23.14
CA ASN A 27 -20.81 -21.32 22.29
C ASN A 27 -19.58 -22.09 22.79
N PRO A 28 -18.58 -22.38 21.93
CA PRO A 28 -17.44 -23.21 22.32
C PRO A 28 -16.57 -22.61 23.44
N ALA A 29 -16.70 -21.30 23.69
CA ALA A 29 -15.97 -20.60 24.75
C ALA A 29 -16.71 -20.56 26.09
N ASN A 30 -18.01 -20.93 26.15
CA ASN A 30 -18.90 -20.76 27.32
C ASN A 30 -18.85 -19.36 27.95
N MET A 31 -18.52 -18.35 27.16
CA MET A 31 -18.31 -16.96 27.58
C MET A 31 -19.14 -16.00 26.72
N CYS A 32 -19.69 -14.95 27.33
CA CYS A 32 -20.38 -13.91 26.59
C CYS A 32 -19.39 -13.08 25.77
N VAL A 33 -19.86 -12.41 24.72
CA VAL A 33 -19.02 -11.61 23.81
C VAL A 33 -18.28 -10.48 24.55
N ALA A 34 -18.88 -9.91 25.61
CA ALA A 34 -18.27 -8.86 26.41
C ALA A 34 -17.05 -9.38 27.20
N CYS A 35 -17.23 -10.47 27.96
CA CYS A 35 -16.17 -11.16 28.69
C CYS A 35 -15.04 -11.65 27.76
N LEU A 36 -15.41 -12.19 26.60
CA LEU A 36 -14.43 -12.66 25.61
C LEU A 36 -13.54 -11.51 25.10
N ARG A 37 -14.12 -10.33 24.85
CA ARG A 37 -13.39 -9.14 24.38
C ARG A 37 -12.50 -8.51 25.45
N THR A 38 -12.82 -8.69 26.73
CA THR A 38 -11.97 -8.19 27.82
C THR A 38 -10.77 -9.07 28.08
N GLN A 39 -10.88 -10.38 27.83
CA GLN A 39 -9.78 -11.31 28.04
C GLN A 39 -8.86 -11.48 26.82
N VAL A 40 -9.40 -11.40 25.61
CA VAL A 40 -8.64 -11.69 24.38
C VAL A 40 -8.65 -10.48 23.45
N ASP A 41 -7.50 -9.85 23.28
CA ASP A 41 -7.28 -8.83 22.24
C ASP A 41 -6.67 -9.46 20.99
N ILE A 42 -7.40 -9.41 19.87
CA ILE A 42 -6.94 -9.96 18.59
C ILE A 42 -5.88 -9.05 17.96
N SER A 43 -5.89 -7.76 18.32
CA SER A 43 -5.00 -6.75 17.73
C SER A 43 -3.55 -6.81 18.26
N GLU A 44 -3.27 -7.68 19.23
CA GLU A 44 -1.93 -7.88 19.78
C GLU A 44 -0.92 -8.28 18.70
N GLY A 45 0.13 -7.47 18.55
CA GLY A 45 1.19 -7.65 17.54
C GLY A 45 0.98 -6.90 16.23
N ILE A 46 -0.14 -6.18 16.07
CA ILE A 46 -0.34 -5.26 14.94
C ILE A 46 0.08 -3.84 15.38
N PRO A 47 1.02 -3.19 14.68
CA PRO A 47 1.40 -1.83 15.01
C PRO A 47 0.24 -0.87 14.72
N LYS A 48 -0.16 -0.08 15.73
CA LYS A 48 -1.19 0.96 15.60
C LYS A 48 -0.70 2.20 14.86
N GLN A 49 0.63 2.36 14.73
CA GLN A 49 1.25 3.45 14.00
C GLN A 49 2.28 2.93 13.00
N VAL A 50 2.21 3.41 11.76
CA VAL A 50 3.11 3.00 10.66
C VAL A 50 3.55 4.23 9.85
N SER A 51 4.78 4.26 9.35
CA SER A 51 5.24 5.33 8.46
C SER A 51 5.07 5.00 6.97
N VAL A 52 4.66 5.99 6.20
CA VAL A 52 4.61 5.95 4.73
C VAL A 52 5.43 7.11 4.19
N HIS A 53 6.26 6.85 3.19
CA HIS A 53 7.08 7.88 2.58
C HIS A 53 6.41 8.45 1.33
N PHE A 54 6.42 9.77 1.23
CA PHE A 54 5.79 10.53 0.15
C PHE A 54 6.75 11.55 -0.43
N CYS A 55 6.85 11.60 -1.75
CA CYS A 55 7.66 12.57 -2.46
C CYS A 55 6.82 13.78 -2.89
N LYS A 56 7.20 14.96 -2.40
CA LYS A 56 6.50 16.22 -2.68
C LYS A 56 6.61 16.69 -4.14
N GLN A 57 7.68 16.33 -4.84
CA GLN A 57 7.94 16.83 -6.20
C GLN A 57 7.18 16.06 -7.28
N CYS A 58 6.97 14.75 -7.09
CA CYS A 58 6.31 13.89 -8.07
C CYS A 58 5.00 13.27 -7.57
N GLU A 59 4.59 13.59 -6.34
CA GLU A 59 3.38 13.10 -5.68
C GLU A 59 3.28 11.56 -5.62
N ARG A 60 4.43 10.90 -5.51
CA ARG A 60 4.52 9.43 -5.43
C ARG A 60 4.72 8.95 -4.00
N TYR A 61 4.13 7.80 -3.69
CA TYR A 61 4.34 7.06 -2.47
C TYR A 61 5.37 5.95 -2.69
N LEU A 62 6.22 5.72 -1.68
CA LEU A 62 7.18 4.63 -1.69
C LEU A 62 6.49 3.31 -1.29
N GLN A 63 6.50 2.36 -2.21
CA GLN A 63 6.22 0.96 -1.93
C GLN A 63 7.57 0.23 -1.71
N PRO A 64 7.86 -0.27 -0.48
CA PRO A 64 9.02 -1.12 -0.25
C PRO A 64 8.98 -2.34 -1.19
N PRO A 65 10.09 -2.74 -1.83
CA PRO A 65 11.49 -2.43 -1.49
C PRO A 65 12.11 -1.17 -2.13
N GLY A 66 11.43 -0.46 -3.02
CA GLY A 66 12.03 0.71 -3.70
C GLY A 66 11.23 1.29 -4.86
N THR A 67 10.00 0.83 -5.09
CA THR A 67 9.17 1.31 -6.20
C THR A 67 8.34 2.52 -5.77
N TRP A 68 8.30 3.55 -6.60
CA TRP A 68 7.50 4.75 -6.36
C TRP A 68 6.26 4.72 -7.23
N ILE A 69 5.08 4.81 -6.60
CA ILE A 69 3.79 4.74 -7.28
C ILE A 69 3.02 6.02 -7.02
N GLN A 70 2.44 6.60 -8.06
CA GLN A 70 1.53 7.74 -7.92
C GLN A 70 0.18 7.21 -7.45
N CYS A 71 -0.31 7.71 -6.32
CA CYS A 71 -1.61 7.32 -5.78
C CYS A 71 -2.34 8.60 -5.35
N ALA A 72 -3.64 8.70 -5.63
CA ALA A 72 -4.46 9.77 -5.08
C ALA A 72 -4.74 9.52 -3.59
N LEU A 73 -5.02 10.60 -2.85
CA LEU A 73 -5.51 10.51 -1.47
C LEU A 73 -6.82 9.70 -1.43
N GLU A 74 -6.97 8.87 -0.39
CA GLU A 74 -8.14 8.00 -0.18
C GLU A 74 -8.47 7.06 -1.36
N SER A 75 -7.49 6.76 -2.21
CA SER A 75 -7.65 5.82 -3.34
C SER A 75 -7.47 4.36 -2.93
N ARG A 76 -8.04 3.46 -3.75
CA ARG A 76 -7.85 2.00 -3.62
C ARG A 76 -6.38 1.57 -3.69
N GLU A 77 -5.59 2.29 -4.49
CA GLU A 77 -4.16 2.03 -4.68
C GLU A 77 -3.37 2.34 -3.39
N LEU A 78 -3.69 3.46 -2.74
CA LEU A 78 -3.10 3.84 -1.45
C LEU A 78 -3.48 2.82 -0.36
N LEU A 79 -4.73 2.38 -0.33
CA LEU A 79 -5.18 1.34 0.61
C LEU A 79 -4.39 0.04 0.42
N THR A 80 -4.16 -0.36 -0.83
CA THR A 80 -3.37 -1.55 -1.16
C THR A 80 -1.92 -1.41 -0.65
N LEU A 81 -1.32 -0.22 -0.77
CA LEU A 81 0.03 0.06 -0.24
C LEU A 81 0.06 -0.04 1.29
N CYS A 82 -0.93 0.56 1.97
CA CYS A 82 -1.10 0.49 3.42
C CYS A 82 -1.23 -0.96 3.92
N LEU A 83 -2.07 -1.78 3.27
CA LEU A 83 -2.24 -3.20 3.61
C LEU A 83 -0.97 -4.02 3.34
N LYS A 84 -0.25 -3.76 2.24
CA LYS A 84 1.03 -4.45 1.95
C LYS A 84 2.06 -4.22 3.05
N LYS A 85 2.14 -3.01 3.62
CA LYS A 85 3.05 -2.71 4.74
C LYS A 85 2.68 -3.49 6.01
N LEU A 86 1.41 -3.79 6.23
CA LEU A 86 0.93 -4.57 7.37
C LEU A 86 0.86 -6.08 7.11
N LYS A 87 1.22 -6.56 5.91
CA LYS A 87 1.05 -7.96 5.50
C LYS A 87 1.70 -8.96 6.46
N ALA A 88 2.89 -8.62 7.00
CA ALA A 88 3.59 -9.48 7.96
C ALA A 88 2.79 -9.65 9.26
N SER A 89 2.29 -8.55 9.83
CA SER A 89 1.50 -8.53 11.06
C SER A 89 0.11 -9.14 10.89
N LEU A 90 -0.50 -8.97 9.70
CA LEU A 90 -1.82 -9.50 9.37
C LEU A 90 -1.83 -10.98 8.97
N SER A 91 -0.68 -11.66 8.89
CA SER A 91 -0.60 -13.07 8.47
C SER A 91 -1.36 -14.04 9.39
N LYS A 92 -1.48 -13.69 10.68
CA LYS A 92 -2.15 -14.52 11.70
C LYS A 92 -3.65 -14.28 11.81
N VAL A 93 -4.18 -13.28 11.10
CA VAL A 93 -5.55 -12.79 11.29
C VAL A 93 -6.22 -12.59 9.94
N ARG A 94 -7.49 -12.95 9.82
CA ARG A 94 -8.24 -12.75 8.58
C ARG A 94 -8.73 -11.30 8.51
N LEU A 95 -8.38 -10.58 7.46
CA LEU A 95 -8.93 -9.26 7.17
C LEU A 95 -10.32 -9.42 6.52
N ILE A 96 -11.34 -8.77 7.08
CA ILE A 96 -12.69 -8.73 6.49
C ILE A 96 -12.84 -7.47 5.64
N ASP A 97 -12.55 -6.31 6.23
CA ASP A 97 -12.82 -5.01 5.64
C ASP A 97 -11.74 -3.99 6.02
N ALA A 98 -11.50 -3.05 5.13
CA ALA A 98 -10.55 -1.97 5.31
C ALA A 98 -11.09 -0.70 4.63
N GLY A 99 -11.06 0.42 5.34
CA GLY A 99 -11.53 1.70 4.82
C GLY A 99 -10.77 2.88 5.41
N PHE A 100 -10.71 3.98 4.67
CA PHE A 100 -10.17 5.23 5.19
C PHE A 100 -11.17 5.92 6.10
N ILE A 101 -10.64 6.54 7.15
CA ILE A 101 -11.36 7.54 7.94
C ILE A 101 -10.83 8.88 7.47
N TRP A 102 -11.76 9.78 7.11
CA TRP A 102 -11.41 11.12 6.69
C TRP A 102 -10.53 11.79 7.76
N THR A 103 -9.45 12.40 7.30
CA THR A 103 -8.50 13.13 8.12
C THR A 103 -8.19 14.44 7.45
N GLU A 104 -7.86 15.45 8.26
CA GLU A 104 -7.61 16.77 7.71
C GLU A 104 -6.36 16.78 6.81
N PRO A 105 -6.40 17.43 5.62
CA PRO A 105 -5.32 17.33 4.61
C PRO A 105 -3.92 17.74 5.11
N HIS A 106 -3.86 18.67 6.05
CA HIS A 106 -2.60 19.21 6.59
C HIS A 106 -1.99 18.36 7.71
N SER A 107 -2.75 17.39 8.23
CA SER A 107 -2.33 16.58 9.39
C SER A 107 -1.14 15.68 9.09
N LYS A 108 -0.83 15.42 7.81
CA LYS A 108 0.15 14.43 7.35
C LYS A 108 -0.05 13.05 7.99
N ARG A 109 -1.30 12.73 8.32
CA ARG A 109 -1.72 11.46 8.92
C ARG A 109 -2.85 10.90 8.10
N LEU A 110 -2.84 9.59 7.87
CA LEU A 110 -3.91 8.86 7.24
C LEU A 110 -4.43 7.85 8.25
N LYS A 111 -5.74 7.82 8.48
CA LYS A 111 -6.37 6.86 9.39
C LYS A 111 -7.05 5.77 8.59
N VAL A 112 -6.71 4.52 8.87
CA VAL A 112 -7.32 3.35 8.22
C VAL A 112 -8.04 2.54 9.28
N LYS A 113 -9.36 2.40 9.11
CA LYS A 113 -10.18 1.47 9.88
C LYS A 113 -9.99 0.06 9.31
N LEU A 114 -9.59 -0.87 10.15
CA LEU A 114 -9.44 -2.28 9.80
C LEU A 114 -10.41 -3.12 10.63
N THR A 115 -11.08 -4.04 9.95
CA THR A 115 -11.96 -5.04 10.54
C THR A 115 -11.30 -6.40 10.41
N ILE A 116 -10.90 -6.98 11.52
CA ILE A 116 -10.15 -8.24 11.58
C ILE A 116 -10.95 -9.33 12.29
N GLN A 117 -10.68 -10.58 11.91
CA GLN A 117 -11.35 -11.77 12.40
C GLN A 117 -10.31 -12.84 12.74
N LYS A 118 -10.40 -13.39 13.94
CA LYS A 118 -9.53 -14.48 14.42
C LYS A 118 -10.37 -15.51 15.17
N GLU A 119 -9.96 -16.76 15.04
CA GLU A 119 -10.47 -17.84 15.87
C GLU A 119 -9.78 -17.83 17.23
N VAL A 120 -10.60 -17.91 18.28
CA VAL A 120 -10.23 -17.84 19.69
C VAL A 120 -10.87 -19.05 20.39
N MET A 121 -10.22 -19.58 21.44
CA MET A 121 -10.71 -20.63 22.35
C MET A 121 -11.66 -21.67 21.72
N ASN A 122 -11.08 -22.71 21.13
CA ASN A 122 -11.80 -23.88 20.58
C ASN A 122 -12.85 -23.54 19.50
N GLY A 123 -12.56 -22.56 18.63
CA GLY A 123 -13.33 -22.29 17.41
C GLY A 123 -14.35 -21.15 17.51
N ALA A 124 -14.35 -20.38 18.60
CA ALA A 124 -15.12 -19.13 18.67
C ALA A 124 -14.51 -18.09 17.73
N ILE A 125 -15.29 -17.57 16.79
CA ILE A 125 -14.81 -16.55 15.86
C ILE A 125 -15.13 -15.17 16.43
N LEU A 126 -14.09 -14.38 16.73
CA LEU A 126 -14.24 -13.01 17.22
C LEU A 126 -13.80 -12.02 16.14
N GLN A 127 -14.63 -11.00 15.95
CA GLN A 127 -14.39 -9.88 15.04
C GLN A 127 -14.13 -8.61 15.86
N GLN A 128 -13.05 -7.91 15.51
CA GLN A 128 -12.63 -6.68 16.17
C GLN A 128 -12.32 -5.61 15.13
N VAL A 129 -12.66 -4.37 15.48
CA VAL A 129 -12.42 -3.18 14.65
C VAL A 129 -11.43 -2.30 15.37
N PHE A 130 -10.40 -1.85 14.67
CA PHE A 130 -9.42 -0.90 15.20
C PHE A 130 -8.95 0.04 14.10
N VAL A 131 -8.29 1.13 14.51
CA VAL A 131 -7.77 2.16 13.60
C VAL A 131 -6.25 2.11 13.62
N VAL A 132 -5.64 2.16 12.44
CA VAL A 132 -4.20 2.30 12.26
C VAL A 132 -3.90 3.69 11.74
N ASP A 133 -3.00 4.39 12.44
CA ASP A 133 -2.50 5.70 12.09
C ASP A 133 -1.26 5.59 11.21
N TYR A 134 -1.36 6.01 9.96
CA TYR A 134 -0.23 6.10 9.05
C TYR A 134 0.34 7.52 9.04
N VAL A 135 1.59 7.67 9.46
CA VAL A 135 2.31 8.95 9.42
C VAL A 135 2.97 9.14 8.06
N VAL A 136 2.61 10.20 7.36
CA VAL A 136 3.18 10.56 6.06
C VAL A 136 4.48 11.33 6.27
N GLN A 137 5.60 10.66 6.04
CA GLN A 137 6.94 11.23 6.07
C GLN A 137 7.33 11.72 4.67
N SER A 138 7.89 12.92 4.59
CA SER A 138 8.40 13.45 3.33
C SER A 138 9.75 12.83 3.01
N GLN A 139 9.87 12.16 1.87
CA GLN A 139 11.14 11.62 1.36
C GLN A 139 11.21 11.88 -0.14
N MET A 140 12.38 12.30 -0.62
CA MET A 140 12.58 12.55 -2.05
C MET A 140 12.78 11.22 -2.79
N CYS A 141 12.16 11.10 -3.97
CA CYS A 141 12.35 9.95 -4.84
C CYS A 141 13.74 9.99 -5.50
N ASP A 142 14.32 8.84 -5.87
CA ASP A 142 15.67 8.82 -6.46
C ASP A 142 15.78 9.64 -7.75
N ASP A 143 14.71 9.63 -8.57
CA ASP A 143 14.66 10.41 -9.80
C ASP A 143 14.62 11.92 -9.51
N CYS A 144 13.82 12.30 -8.52
CA CYS A 144 13.67 13.66 -8.01
C CYS A 144 15.00 14.18 -7.42
N HIS A 145 15.66 13.32 -6.65
CA HIS A 145 16.96 13.60 -6.06
C HIS A 145 18.02 13.85 -7.12
N ARG A 146 18.03 13.07 -8.21
CA ARG A 146 18.98 13.31 -9.32
C ARG A 146 18.77 14.65 -10.00
N VAL A 147 17.51 15.06 -10.19
CA VAL A 147 17.18 16.36 -10.80
C VAL A 147 17.70 17.50 -9.92
N GLU A 148 17.45 17.46 -8.61
CA GLU A 148 17.94 18.46 -7.66
C GLU A 148 19.48 18.46 -7.54
N ALA A 149 20.09 17.27 -7.52
CA ALA A 149 21.54 17.12 -7.44
C ALA A 149 22.27 17.53 -8.73
N LYS A 150 21.54 17.90 -9.81
CA LYS A 150 22.10 18.20 -11.13
C LYS A 150 22.90 17.04 -11.73
N ASP A 151 22.61 15.81 -11.31
CA ASP A 151 23.14 14.58 -11.90
C ASP A 151 22.34 14.25 -13.16
N PHE A 152 22.60 15.03 -14.21
CA PHE A 152 21.78 15.05 -15.43
C PHE A 152 21.98 13.83 -16.34
N TRP A 153 23.02 13.01 -16.17
CA TRP A 153 23.28 11.86 -17.04
C TRP A 153 24.07 10.77 -16.31
N LYS A 154 23.71 9.51 -16.55
CA LYS A 154 24.47 8.34 -16.09
C LYS A 154 25.54 7.95 -17.10
N ALA A 155 25.28 8.17 -18.38
CA ALA A 155 26.19 7.85 -19.47
C ALA A 155 26.21 8.95 -20.52
N VAL A 156 27.37 9.11 -21.17
CA VAL A 156 27.53 10.01 -22.32
C VAL A 156 28.16 9.25 -23.48
N VAL A 157 27.50 9.28 -24.63
CA VAL A 157 28.04 8.74 -25.88
C VAL A 157 28.59 9.90 -26.69
N GLN A 158 29.88 9.84 -27.01
CA GLN A 158 30.56 10.86 -27.80
C GLN A 158 30.78 10.35 -29.22
N VAL A 159 30.08 10.94 -30.18
CA VAL A 159 30.26 10.61 -31.60
C VAL A 159 31.24 11.61 -32.21
N ARG A 160 32.28 11.09 -32.87
CA ARG A 160 33.36 11.89 -33.46
C ARG A 160 33.65 11.41 -34.88
N GLN A 161 33.84 12.36 -35.79
CA GLN A 161 34.33 12.12 -37.14
C GLN A 161 35.58 12.97 -37.36
N LYS A 162 36.68 12.35 -37.78
CA LYS A 162 37.95 13.03 -38.07
C LYS A 162 38.03 13.38 -39.56
N VAL A 163 37.07 14.15 -40.07
CA VAL A 163 36.97 14.57 -41.49
C VAL A 163 36.40 15.98 -41.56
N LEU A 164 36.75 16.75 -42.59
CA LEU A 164 36.27 18.11 -42.81
C LEU A 164 34.75 18.18 -43.13
N HIS A 165 34.20 17.17 -43.81
CA HIS A 165 32.79 17.13 -44.17
C HIS A 165 31.92 16.42 -43.11
N LYS A 166 30.67 16.88 -42.93
CA LYS A 166 29.69 16.30 -41.98
C LYS A 166 28.65 15.35 -42.61
N LYS A 167 28.84 14.89 -43.85
CA LYS A 167 27.83 14.08 -44.59
C LYS A 167 27.34 12.85 -43.82
N THR A 168 28.24 12.06 -43.24
CA THR A 168 27.89 10.86 -42.47
C THR A 168 27.28 11.19 -41.11
N PHE A 169 27.59 12.34 -40.51
CA PHE A 169 26.94 12.82 -39.29
C PHE A 169 25.47 13.12 -39.51
N TYR A 170 25.13 13.87 -40.57
CA TYR A 170 23.74 14.15 -40.93
C TYR A 170 22.98 12.88 -41.31
N TYR A 171 23.64 11.93 -41.97
CA TYR A 171 23.03 10.64 -42.27
C TYR A 171 22.71 9.84 -40.99
N LEU A 172 23.61 9.83 -40.02
CA LEU A 172 23.40 9.18 -38.73
C LEU A 172 22.26 9.83 -37.93
N GLU A 173 22.14 11.15 -37.98
CA GLU A 173 21.02 11.87 -37.37
C GLU A 173 19.67 11.48 -38.01
N GLN A 174 19.60 11.38 -39.33
CA GLN A 174 18.42 10.91 -40.04
C GLN A 174 18.03 9.48 -39.65
N ILE A 175 19.01 8.58 -39.45
CA ILE A 175 18.77 7.21 -38.95
C ILE A 175 18.21 7.24 -37.52
N ILE A 176 18.78 8.07 -36.63
CA ILE A 176 18.31 8.21 -35.25
C ILE A 176 16.86 8.71 -35.19
N LEU A 177 16.51 9.66 -36.07
CA LEU A 177 15.14 10.16 -36.20
C LEU A 177 14.21 9.08 -36.76
N LYS A 178 14.62 8.37 -37.81
CA LYS A 178 13.85 7.27 -38.43
C LYS A 178 13.51 6.15 -37.45
N HIS A 179 14.47 5.76 -36.60
CA HIS A 179 14.27 4.72 -35.59
C HIS A 179 13.78 5.26 -34.23
N ARG A 180 13.51 6.57 -34.12
CA ARG A 180 13.06 7.24 -32.88
C ARG A 180 13.95 7.00 -31.66
N LEU A 181 15.26 6.78 -31.86
CA LEU A 181 16.20 6.48 -30.78
C LEU A 181 16.46 7.68 -29.84
N HIS A 182 16.16 8.89 -30.29
CA HIS A 182 16.25 10.13 -29.52
C HIS A 182 15.28 10.19 -28.33
N GLN A 183 14.20 9.40 -28.33
CA GLN A 183 13.23 9.38 -27.23
C GLN A 183 13.84 8.92 -25.90
N ASN A 184 14.90 8.12 -25.97
CA ASN A 184 15.61 7.60 -24.80
C ASN A 184 16.82 8.44 -24.38
N THR A 185 17.03 9.60 -25.00
CA THR A 185 18.14 10.51 -24.67
C THR A 185 17.63 11.71 -23.87
N LEU A 186 18.37 12.08 -22.83
CA LEU A 186 18.03 13.22 -21.96
C LEU A 186 18.36 14.55 -22.64
N ARG A 187 19.52 14.61 -23.31
CA ARG A 187 20.02 15.81 -23.96
C ARG A 187 20.95 15.46 -25.11
N VAL A 188 20.96 16.30 -26.14
CA VAL A 188 21.95 16.29 -27.21
C VAL A 188 22.69 17.64 -27.19
N LYS A 189 24.03 17.61 -27.24
CA LYS A 189 24.85 18.82 -27.40
C LYS A 189 25.84 18.65 -28.53
N GLU A 190 26.02 19.69 -29.35
CA GLU A 190 27.12 19.78 -30.29
C GLU A 190 28.23 20.67 -29.72
N ILE A 191 29.46 20.18 -29.65
CA ILE A 191 30.64 20.93 -29.19
C ILE A 191 31.79 20.68 -30.15
N HIS A 192 32.30 21.74 -30.78
CA HIS A 192 33.47 21.72 -31.67
C HIS A 192 33.38 20.63 -32.77
N GLY A 193 32.22 20.49 -33.39
CA GLY A 193 31.98 19.47 -34.43
C GLY A 193 31.85 18.03 -33.93
N LYS A 194 31.62 17.84 -32.62
CA LYS A 194 31.37 16.54 -31.98
C LYS A 194 29.97 16.54 -31.38
N VAL A 195 29.28 15.40 -31.47
CA VAL A 195 27.94 15.23 -30.92
C VAL A 195 28.00 14.42 -29.63
N TYR A 196 27.40 14.95 -28.58
CA TYR A 196 27.30 14.34 -27.25
C TYR A 196 25.84 13.95 -27.00
N LEU A 197 25.59 12.66 -26.83
CA LEU A 197 24.28 12.11 -26.46
C LEU A 197 24.33 11.72 -24.97
N TYR A 198 23.47 12.35 -24.17
CA TYR A 198 23.38 12.10 -22.73
C TYR A 198 22.23 11.13 -22.44
N LYS A 199 22.49 10.11 -21.61
CA LYS A 199 21.52 9.10 -21.16
C LYS A 199 21.58 8.93 -19.64
#